data_AF-A0A9P5QIK1-F1
#
_entry.id   AF-A0A9P5QIK1-F1
#
_cell.length_a   1.000
_cell.length_b   1.000
_cell.length_c   1.000
_cell.angle_alpha   90.00
_cell.angle_beta   90.00
_cell.angle_gamma   90.00
#
_symmetry.space_group_name_H-M   'P 1'
#
loop_
_entity.id
_entity.type
_entity.pdbx_description
1 polymer ?
#
loop_
_entity_poly.entity_id
_entity_poly.type
_entity_poly.pdbx_seq_one_letter_code
_entity_poly.pdbx_strand_id
1 'polypeptide(L)'
;MIMKFSLVVAALVSFTAMTAQAHVGLSKPCGRYHPGAGCPRPPAGQSVDYDINSPIGTHSNKAFPLCKHTVPYAQRTVYSAGETINTEYSIGAPHGGGHCQYALSYDN
;
A
#
# COMPACT_ATOMS: atom_id res chain seq x y z
N MET A 1 21.05 4.62 -44.20
CA MET A 1 20.66 5.53 -43.09
C MET A 1 19.48 5.02 -42.25
N ILE A 2 18.78 3.95 -42.66
CA ILE A 2 17.56 3.42 -42.02
C ILE A 2 17.86 2.60 -40.74
N MET A 3 18.97 1.86 -40.70
CA MET A 3 19.31 0.96 -39.58
C MET A 3 19.67 1.69 -38.26
N LYS A 4 20.07 2.96 -38.34
CA LYS A 4 20.40 3.79 -37.16
C LYS A 4 19.14 4.34 -36.47
N PHE A 5 18.03 4.50 -37.20
CA PHE A 5 16.79 5.02 -36.66
C PHE A 5 16.03 3.97 -35.84
N SER A 6 16.06 2.71 -36.28
CA SER A 6 15.43 1.58 -35.58
C SER A 6 16.06 1.26 -34.22
N LEU A 7 17.38 1.44 -34.07
CA LEU A 7 18.10 1.22 -32.80
C LEU A 7 17.73 2.25 -31.72
N VAL A 8 17.48 3.50 -32.11
CA VAL A 8 17.06 4.58 -31.19
C VAL A 8 15.62 4.36 -30.70
N VAL A 9 14.73 3.91 -31.60
CA VAL A 9 13.34 3.60 -31.23
C VAL A 9 13.27 2.37 -30.30
N ALA A 10 14.05 1.33 -30.54
CA ALA A 10 14.10 0.16 -29.66
C ALA A 10 14.63 0.49 -28.24
N ALA A 11 15.60 1.40 -28.14
CA ALA A 11 16.14 1.86 -26.85
C ALA A 11 15.12 2.72 -26.06
N LEU A 12 14.32 3.54 -26.74
CA LEU A 12 13.26 4.36 -26.13
C LEU A 12 12.09 3.51 -25.61
N VAL A 13 11.69 2.46 -26.35
CA VAL A 13 10.62 1.54 -25.92
C VAL A 13 11.04 0.74 -24.68
N SER A 14 12.31 0.35 -24.60
CA SER A 14 12.87 -0.39 -23.45
C SER A 14 12.92 0.41 -22.15
N PHE A 15 12.95 1.75 -22.23
CA PHE A 15 13.02 2.63 -21.05
C PHE A 15 11.64 2.86 -20.38
N THR A 16 10.54 2.52 -21.04
CA THR A 16 9.18 2.72 -20.51
C THR A 16 8.66 1.56 -19.64
N ALA A 17 9.38 0.44 -19.57
CA ALA A 17 8.97 -0.76 -18.86
C ALA A 17 9.28 -0.74 -17.34
N MET A 18 9.81 0.35 -16.80
CA MET A 18 10.23 0.43 -15.41
C MET A 18 9.33 1.43 -14.66
N THR A 19 8.78 0.98 -13.52
CA THR A 19 7.99 1.73 -12.51
C THR A 19 6.46 1.64 -12.59
N ALA A 20 5.93 0.41 -12.74
CA ALA A 20 4.55 0.12 -12.39
C ALA A 20 4.43 -0.07 -10.86
N GLN A 21 4.27 1.04 -10.12
CA GLN A 21 4.11 1.03 -8.67
C GLN A 21 2.65 0.72 -8.33
N ALA A 22 2.37 -0.33 -7.55
CA ALA A 22 1.00 -0.70 -7.18
C ALA A 22 0.40 0.29 -6.21
N HIS A 23 -0.78 0.82 -6.56
CA HIS A 23 -1.48 1.84 -5.79
C HIS A 23 -2.77 1.25 -5.23
N VAL A 24 -2.65 0.44 -4.17
CA VAL A 24 -3.77 -0.25 -3.53
C VAL A 24 -3.65 -0.09 -2.02
N GLY A 25 -4.72 0.35 -1.38
CA GLY A 25 -4.82 0.52 0.07
C GLY A 25 -6.01 -0.26 0.63
N LEU A 26 -5.85 -0.84 1.82
CA LEU A 26 -6.95 -1.45 2.56
C LEU A 26 -7.85 -0.34 3.12
N SER A 27 -9.10 -0.23 2.63
CA SER A 27 -10.07 0.77 3.10
C SER A 27 -10.93 0.23 4.23
N LYS A 28 -11.21 -1.08 4.26
CA LYS A 28 -11.84 -1.77 5.38
C LYS A 28 -11.16 -3.10 5.70
N PRO A 29 -11.01 -3.44 7.00
CA PRO A 29 -11.27 -2.57 8.14
C PRO A 29 -10.28 -1.40 8.21
N CYS A 30 -10.61 -0.39 9.02
CA CYS A 30 -9.74 0.76 9.22
C CYS A 30 -8.38 0.30 9.77
N GLY A 31 -7.34 0.44 8.96
CA GLY A 31 -5.97 0.29 9.43
C GLY A 31 -5.60 1.37 10.45
N ARG A 32 -4.46 1.16 11.13
CA ARG A 32 -3.86 2.18 12.00
C ARG A 32 -3.70 3.48 11.20
N TYR A 33 -4.29 4.57 11.72
CA TYR A 33 -4.17 5.93 11.18
C TYR A 33 -4.72 6.08 9.75
N HIS A 34 -5.68 5.23 9.37
CA HIS A 34 -6.30 5.30 8.06
C HIS A 34 -7.05 6.65 7.87
N PRO A 35 -6.84 7.39 6.76
CA PRO A 35 -7.42 8.72 6.54
C PRO A 35 -8.89 8.73 6.10
N GLY A 36 -9.47 7.55 5.82
CA GLY A 36 -10.84 7.41 5.35
C GLY A 36 -11.91 7.85 6.35
N ALA A 37 -13.03 8.36 5.83
CA ALA A 37 -14.18 8.73 6.64
C ALA A 37 -14.69 7.54 7.48
N GLY A 38 -14.99 7.77 8.74
CA GLY A 38 -15.43 6.74 9.69
C GLY A 38 -14.30 5.96 10.37
N CYS A 39 -13.04 6.18 9.99
CA CYS A 39 -11.90 5.63 10.72
C CYS A 39 -11.54 6.48 11.95
N PRO A 40 -11.01 5.88 13.03
CA PRO A 40 -10.68 6.64 14.22
C PRO A 40 -9.52 7.61 13.93
N ARG A 41 -9.60 8.82 14.49
CA ARG A 41 -8.57 9.84 14.30
C ARG A 41 -7.23 9.40 14.91
N PRO A 42 -6.09 9.87 14.39
CA PRO A 42 -4.81 9.73 15.06
C PRO A 42 -4.85 10.30 16.49
N PRO A 43 -4.04 9.74 17.43
CA PRO A 43 -3.87 10.31 18.77
C PRO A 43 -3.42 11.77 18.75
N ALA A 44 -3.58 12.48 19.87
CA ALA A 44 -3.13 13.86 20.00
C ALA A 44 -1.63 14.00 19.67
N GLY A 45 -1.26 15.03 18.89
CA GLY A 45 0.11 15.27 18.45
C GLY A 45 0.57 14.39 17.28
N GLN A 46 -0.31 13.53 16.73
CA GLN A 46 -0.03 12.70 15.57
C GLN A 46 -0.90 13.13 14.38
N SER A 47 -0.41 12.92 13.16
CA SER A 47 -1.11 13.21 11.92
C SER A 47 -0.85 12.13 10.88
N VAL A 48 -1.78 11.96 9.95
CA VAL A 48 -1.59 11.12 8.77
C VAL A 48 -0.74 11.92 7.77
N ASP A 49 0.46 11.46 7.47
CA ASP A 49 1.42 12.11 6.58
C ASP A 49 1.78 11.26 5.35
N TYR A 50 0.95 10.26 5.04
CA TYR A 50 1.18 9.31 3.95
C TYR A 50 -0.07 9.09 3.10
N ASP A 51 0.15 8.69 1.84
CA ASP A 51 -0.90 8.13 0.99
C ASP A 51 -1.06 6.62 1.28
N ILE A 52 -2.30 6.20 1.55
CA ILE A 52 -2.64 4.81 1.85
C ILE A 52 -2.45 3.90 0.64
N ASN A 53 -2.61 4.42 -0.58
CA ASN A 53 -2.42 3.65 -1.80
C ASN A 53 -0.94 3.49 -2.15
N SER A 54 -0.08 4.40 -1.73
CA SER A 54 1.36 4.30 -1.97
C SER A 54 1.95 3.05 -1.30
N PRO A 55 2.73 2.23 -2.03
CA PRO A 55 3.32 1.03 -1.44
C PRO A 55 4.39 1.40 -0.43
N ILE A 56 4.74 0.42 0.39
CA ILE A 56 5.68 0.63 1.50
C ILE A 56 7.15 0.73 1.06
N GLY A 57 7.43 0.62 -0.23
CA GLY A 57 8.78 0.65 -0.73
C GLY A 57 8.82 0.42 -2.22
N THR A 58 9.99 0.10 -2.71
CA THR A 58 10.24 -0.35 -4.08
C THR A 58 10.75 -1.77 -4.06
N HIS A 59 10.88 -2.37 -5.24
CA HIS A 59 11.54 -3.66 -5.40
C HIS A 59 12.92 -3.74 -4.71
N SER A 60 13.66 -2.63 -4.70
CA SER A 60 15.05 -2.58 -4.22
C SER A 60 15.21 -1.97 -2.82
N ASN A 61 14.15 -1.41 -2.23
CA ASN A 61 14.20 -0.77 -0.92
C ASN A 61 12.88 -0.94 -0.17
N LYS A 62 12.94 -1.54 1.02
CA LYS A 62 11.80 -1.69 1.92
C LYS A 62 11.80 -0.54 2.93
N ALA A 63 10.77 0.30 2.95
CA ALA A 63 10.60 1.23 4.06
C ALA A 63 9.98 0.51 5.26
N PHE A 64 10.54 0.73 6.43
CA PHE A 64 9.98 0.32 7.72
C PHE A 64 9.49 1.55 8.48
N PRO A 65 8.47 1.42 9.35
CA PRO A 65 7.80 0.18 9.75
C PRO A 65 6.73 -0.31 8.76
N LEU A 66 6.43 -1.62 8.77
CA LEU A 66 5.44 -2.26 7.89
C LEU A 66 4.04 -1.63 7.94
N CYS A 67 3.67 -1.08 9.10
CA CYS A 67 2.39 -0.42 9.35
C CYS A 67 2.48 1.11 9.28
N LYS A 68 3.54 1.65 8.68
CA LYS A 68 3.84 3.09 8.51
C LYS A 68 3.93 3.94 9.81
N HIS A 69 3.67 3.35 10.98
CA HIS A 69 3.76 4.03 12.28
C HIS A 69 4.42 3.18 13.36
N THR A 70 5.21 3.83 14.22
CA THR A 70 5.88 3.23 15.39
C THR A 70 5.10 3.42 16.70
N VAL A 71 4.17 4.37 16.75
CA VAL A 71 3.37 4.65 17.94
C VAL A 71 2.24 3.62 18.06
N PRO A 72 2.06 2.99 19.24
CA PRO A 72 0.93 2.10 19.49
C PRO A 72 -0.41 2.83 19.28
N TYR A 73 -1.35 2.15 18.65
CA TYR A 73 -2.67 2.71 18.39
C TYR A 73 -3.65 2.32 19.49
N ALA A 74 -4.26 3.33 20.12
CA ALA A 74 -5.15 3.14 21.26
C ALA A 74 -6.52 2.57 20.89
N GLN A 75 -6.90 2.62 19.60
CA GLN A 75 -8.20 2.12 19.12
C GLN A 75 -7.97 0.84 18.33
N ARG A 76 -8.67 -0.23 18.70
CA ARG A 76 -8.58 -1.53 18.00
C ARG A 76 -9.99 -1.99 17.65
N THR A 77 -10.14 -2.48 16.43
CA THR A 77 -11.35 -3.22 16.06
C THR A 77 -11.31 -4.58 16.76
N VAL A 78 -12.44 -4.98 17.33
CA VAL A 78 -12.60 -6.25 18.03
C VAL A 78 -13.38 -7.19 17.11
N TYR A 79 -12.88 -8.42 16.98
CA TYR A 79 -13.52 -9.49 16.21
C TYR A 79 -13.65 -10.73 17.08
N SER A 80 -14.69 -11.51 16.85
CA SER A 80 -14.84 -12.83 17.44
C SER A 80 -14.06 -13.87 16.64
N ALA A 81 -13.55 -14.91 17.30
CA ALA A 81 -12.92 -16.03 16.59
C ALA A 81 -13.94 -16.72 15.67
N GLY A 82 -13.57 -16.94 14.41
CA GLY A 82 -14.45 -17.49 13.38
C GLY A 82 -15.38 -16.46 12.72
N GLU A 83 -15.34 -15.20 13.15
CA GLU A 83 -16.06 -14.12 12.47
C GLU A 83 -15.50 -13.87 11.06
N THR A 84 -16.39 -13.63 10.10
CA THR A 84 -15.99 -13.20 8.75
C THR A 84 -15.68 -11.71 8.77
N ILE A 85 -14.44 -11.35 8.44
CA ILE A 85 -14.02 -9.95 8.33
C ILE A 85 -14.22 -9.49 6.89
N ASN A 86 -15.16 -8.57 6.69
CA ASN A 86 -15.34 -7.93 5.38
C ASN A 86 -14.18 -6.99 5.08
N THR A 87 -13.54 -7.20 3.93
CA THR A 87 -12.39 -6.42 3.50
C THR A 87 -12.69 -5.69 2.20
N GLU A 88 -12.32 -4.41 2.17
CA GLU A 88 -12.48 -3.55 1.01
C GLU A 88 -11.14 -2.87 0.71
N TYR A 89 -10.90 -2.64 -0.57
CA TYR A 89 -9.68 -2.02 -1.06
C TYR A 89 -10.01 -0.78 -1.87
N SER A 90 -9.24 0.28 -1.65
CA SER A 90 -9.14 1.40 -2.57
C SER A 90 -8.18 1.01 -3.69
N ILE A 91 -8.66 0.99 -4.93
CA ILE A 91 -7.88 0.58 -6.09
C ILE A 91 -7.58 1.82 -6.94
N GLY A 92 -6.32 2.26 -6.94
CA GLY A 92 -5.81 3.24 -7.90
C GLY A 92 -5.33 2.57 -9.18
N ALA A 93 -4.37 1.65 -9.06
CA ALA A 93 -3.81 0.88 -10.17
C ALA A 93 -3.58 -0.58 -9.75
N PRO A 94 -4.38 -1.54 -10.29
CA PRO A 94 -4.37 -2.92 -9.82
C PRO A 94 -3.25 -3.79 -10.42
N HIS A 95 -2.56 -3.34 -11.48
CA HIS A 95 -1.47 -4.08 -12.16
C HIS A 95 -1.79 -5.53 -12.52
N GLY A 96 -3.01 -5.79 -12.98
CA GLY A 96 -3.44 -7.16 -13.31
C GLY A 96 -3.66 -8.06 -12.09
N GLY A 97 -3.59 -7.50 -10.87
CA GLY A 97 -3.77 -8.21 -9.61
C GLY A 97 -2.45 -8.53 -8.92
N GLY A 98 -2.44 -9.65 -8.19
CA GLY A 98 -1.30 -10.11 -7.40
C GLY A 98 -1.73 -11.05 -6.29
N HIS A 99 -0.92 -11.12 -5.23
CA HIS A 99 -1.22 -11.91 -4.04
C HIS A 99 -1.48 -11.00 -2.85
N CYS A 100 -2.61 -11.22 -2.16
CA CYS A 100 -2.89 -10.64 -0.87
C CYS A 100 -2.59 -11.68 0.22
N GLN A 101 -2.01 -11.24 1.33
CA GLN A 101 -1.76 -12.08 2.51
C GLN A 101 -2.25 -11.32 3.75
N TYR A 102 -2.90 -12.04 4.65
CA TYR A 102 -3.23 -11.56 5.99
C TYR A 102 -2.33 -12.27 6.98
N ALA A 103 -1.67 -11.51 7.84
CA ALA A 103 -0.82 -12.03 8.90
C ALA A 103 -1.26 -11.45 10.24
N LEU A 104 -1.21 -12.27 11.29
CA LEU A 104 -1.49 -11.87 12.66
C LEU A 104 -0.20 -12.04 13.47
N SER A 105 0.17 -11.00 14.22
CA SER A 105 1.24 -11.06 15.21
C SER A 105 0.71 -10.60 16.56
N TYR A 106 1.30 -11.13 17.62
CA TYR A 106 1.05 -10.73 19.01
C TYR A 106 2.09 -9.73 19.51
N ASP A 107 2.90 -9.14 18.61
CA ASP A 107 3.82 -8.06 18.94
C ASP A 107 3.05 -6.86 19.53
N ASN A 108 3.54 -6.34 20.65
CA ASN A 108 2.96 -5.20 21.37
C ASN A 108 3.68 -3.90 21.02
#